data_AF-A0A3D4QQD8-F1
#
_entry.id   AF-A0A3D4QQD8-F1
#
_cell.length_a   1.000
_cell.length_b   1.000
_cell.length_c   1.000
_cell.angle_alpha   90.00
_cell.angle_beta   90.00
_cell.angle_gamma   90.00
#
_symmetry.space_group_name_H-M   'P 1'
#
loop_
_entity.id
_entity.type
_entity.pdbx_description
1 polymer ?
#
loop_
_entity_poly.entity_id
_entity_poly.type
_entity_poly.pdbx_seq_one_letter_code
_entity_poly.pdbx_strand_id
1 'polypeptide(L)' 'MRNALSDCIEQYNKLIKRQKDGAIYLDNPNVPMEERSRWIGKFQEILSSLNALINEIENKLGRKMTKKEILEGFIE' A
#
# COMPACT_ATOMS: atom_id res chain seq x y z
N MET A 1 20.25 10.37 -11.03
CA MET A 1 20.03 10.07 -9.60
C MET A 1 18.53 10.05 -9.37
N ARG A 2 17.96 8.93 -8.90
CA ARG A 2 16.57 8.98 -8.40
C ARG A 2 16.56 9.84 -7.14
N ASN A 3 15.58 10.73 -7.02
CA ASN A 3 15.41 11.50 -5.79
C ASN A 3 14.61 10.67 -4.77
N ALA A 4 14.82 10.91 -3.48
CA ALA A 4 14.21 10.10 -2.41
C ALA A 4 12.67 10.06 -2.47
N LEU A 5 12.03 11.09 -3.05
CA LEU A 5 10.58 11.10 -3.26
C LEU A 5 10.15 10.05 -4.29
N SER A 6 10.86 9.94 -5.41
CA SER A 6 10.61 8.93 -6.44
C SER A 6 10.70 7.51 -5.87
N ASP A 7 11.66 7.24 -4.98
CA ASP A 7 11.80 5.94 -4.34
C ASP A 7 10.63 5.63 -3.39
N CYS A 8 10.16 6.61 -2.61
CA CYS A 8 8.97 6.46 -1.78
C CYS A 8 7.71 6.19 -2.62
N ILE A 9 7.55 6.92 -3.72
CA ILE A 9 6.42 6.74 -4.65
C ILE A 9 6.45 5.34 -5.28
N GLU A 10 7.62 4.86 -5.72
CA GLU A 10 7.76 3.52 -6.29
C GLU A 10 7.40 2.44 -5.26
N GLN A 11 7.86 2.60 -4.01
CA GLN A 11 7.52 1.69 -2.92
C GLN A 11 6.02 1.71 -2.60
N TYR A 12 5.41 2.90 -2.57
CA TYR A 12 3.98 3.05 -2.35
C TYR A 12 3.17 2.34 -3.43
N ASN A 13 3.51 2.57 -4.71
CA ASN A 13 2.85 1.94 -5.85
C ASN A 13 2.97 0.40 -5.83
N LYS A 14 4.08 -0.15 -5.32
CA LYS A 14 4.23 -1.60 -5.14
C LYS A 14 3.35 -2.11 -3.99
N LEU A 15 3.34 -1.41 -2.85
CA LEU A 15 2.58 -1.85 -1.68
C LEU A 15 1.07 -1.72 -1.87
N ILE A 16 0.58 -0.70 -2.58
CA ILE A 16 -0.85 -0.53 -2.82
C ILE A 16 -1.39 -1.66 -3.71
N LYS A 17 -0.60 -2.16 -4.68
CA LYS A 17 -0.95 -3.36 -5.44
C LYS A 17 -1.04 -4.58 -4.54
N ARG A 18 -0.02 -4.82 -3.69
CA ARG A 18 -0.03 -5.93 -2.72
C ARG A 18 -1.19 -5.86 -1.73
N GLN A 19 -1.57 -4.66 -1.32
CA GLN A 19 -2.73 -4.44 -0.45
C GLN A 19 -4.02 -4.83 -1.18
N LYS A 20 -4.20 -4.47 -2.45
CA LYS A 20 -5.37 -4.88 -3.24
C LYS A 20 -5.42 -6.40 -3.41
N ASP A 21 -4.30 -7.01 -3.78
CA ASP A 21 -4.21 -8.46 -3.96
C ASP A 21 -4.47 -9.20 -2.64
N GLY A 22 -3.91 -8.72 -1.53
CA GLY A 22 -4.13 -9.26 -0.20
C GLY A 22 -5.59 -9.12 0.25
N ALA A 23 -6.25 -8.00 -0.05
CA ALA A 23 -7.66 -7.82 0.26
C ALA A 23 -8.54 -8.81 -0.52
N ILE A 24 -8.26 -9.01 -1.82
CA ILE A 24 -8.95 -10.00 -2.65
C ILE A 24 -8.76 -11.42 -2.08
N TYR A 25 -7.54 -11.78 -1.70
CA TYR A 25 -7.25 -13.11 -1.15
C TYR A 25 -7.94 -13.34 0.20
N LEU A 26 -7.93 -12.34 1.10
CA LEU A 26 -8.59 -12.43 2.41
C LEU A 26 -10.12 -12.46 2.31
N ASP A 27 -10.70 -11.86 1.27
CA ASP A 27 -12.14 -11.89 1.03
C ASP A 27 -12.59 -13.14 0.24
N ASN A 28 -11.66 -13.91 -0.33
CA ASN A 28 -11.99 -15.06 -1.18
C ASN A 28 -12.66 -16.20 -0.37
N PRO A 29 -13.96 -16.50 -0.60
CA PRO A 29 -14.66 -17.55 0.13
C PRO A 29 -14.19 -18.97 -0.22
N ASN A 30 -13.48 -19.13 -1.35
CA ASN A 30 -12.94 -20.43 -1.77
C ASN A 30 -11.64 -20.79 -1.03
N VAL A 31 -11.04 -19.85 -0.29
CA VAL A 31 -9.85 -20.10 0.53
C VAL A 31 -10.30 -20.40 1.97
N PRO A 32 -9.85 -21.52 2.57
CA PRO A 32 -10.15 -21.84 3.96
C PRO A 32 -9.83 -20.69 4.91
N MET A 33 -10.69 -20.47 5.90
CA MET A 33 -10.53 -19.37 6.86
C MET A 33 -9.20 -19.43 7.61
N GLU A 34 -8.72 -20.62 7.97
CA GLU A 34 -7.42 -20.80 8.63
C GLU A 34 -6.26 -20.35 7.73
N GLU A 35 -6.33 -20.63 6.44
CA GLU A 35 -5.30 -20.23 5.48
C GLU A 35 -5.30 -18.70 5.31
N ARG A 36 -6.48 -18.09 5.17
CA ARG A 36 -6.63 -16.63 5.14
C ARG A 36 -6.10 -15.97 6.41
N SER A 37 -6.42 -16.56 7.57
CA SER A 37 -6.05 -16.00 8.87
C SER A 37 -4.54 -15.89 9.08
N ARG A 38 -3.75 -16.79 8.48
CA ARG A 38 -2.27 -16.74 8.53
C ARG A 38 -1.70 -15.47 7.90
N TRP A 39 -2.43 -14.86 6.95
CA TRP A 39 -1.98 -13.69 6.22
C TRP A 39 -2.46 -12.36 6.82
N ILE A 40 -3.37 -12.38 7.82
CA ILE A 40 -3.89 -11.15 8.45
C ILE A 40 -2.75 -10.30 9.03
N GLY A 41 -1.80 -10.90 9.72
CA GLY A 41 -0.65 -10.16 10.28
C GLY A 41 0.19 -9.48 9.20
N LYS A 42 0.47 -10.19 8.10
CA LYS A 42 1.21 -9.62 6.96
C LYS A 42 0.43 -8.53 6.24
N PHE A 43 -0.89 -8.66 6.17
CA PHE A 43 -1.75 -7.63 5.62
C PHE A 43 -1.73 -6.36 6.49
N GLN A 44 -1.75 -6.49 7.82
CA GLN A 44 -1.62 -5.36 8.74
C GLN A 44 -0.26 -4.66 8.64
N GLU A 45 0.83 -5.42 8.43
CA GLU A 45 2.15 -4.85 8.15
C GLU A 45 2.11 -3.97 6.88
N ILE A 46 1.49 -4.46 5.80
CA ILE A 46 1.33 -3.70 4.55
C ILE A 46 0.57 -2.38 4.80
N LEU A 47 -0.54 -2.43 5.53
CA LEU A 47 -1.32 -1.22 5.86
C LEU A 47 -0.50 -0.22 6.67
N SER A 48 0.29 -0.70 7.62
CA SER A 48 1.17 0.14 8.44
C SER A 48 2.27 0.80 7.59
N SER A 49 2.89 0.04 6.67
CA SER A 49 3.88 0.58 5.74
C SER A 49 3.30 1.59 4.76
N LEU A 50 2.07 1.38 4.27
CA LEU A 50 1.38 2.34 3.42
C LEU A 50 1.14 3.66 4.15
N ASN A 51 0.67 3.62 5.40
CA ASN A 51 0.46 4.83 6.20
C ASN A 51 1.77 5.59 6.46
N ALA A 52 2.87 4.88 6.73
CA ALA A 52 4.18 5.49 6.89
C ALA A 52 4.66 6.19 5.60
N LEU A 53 4.49 5.53 4.45
CA LEU A 53 4.84 6.09 3.15
C LEU A 53 3.98 7.29 2.78
N ILE A 54 2.68 7.29 3.08
CA ILE A 54 1.82 8.47 2.87
C ILE A 54 2.40 9.66 3.61
N ASN A 55 2.69 9.51 4.91
CA ASN A 55 3.26 10.61 5.71
C ASN A 55 4.59 11.10 5.13
N GLU A 56 5.47 10.18 4.72
CA GLU A 56 6.77 10.54 4.15
C GLU A 56 6.63 11.25 2.79
N ILE A 57 5.74 10.76 1.93
CA ILE A 57 5.48 11.34 0.61
C ILE A 57 4.86 12.74 0.74
N GLU A 58 3.87 12.91 1.62
CA GLU A 58 3.24 14.21 1.86
C GLU A 58 4.22 15.25 2.39
N ASN A 59 5.10 14.85 3.31
CA ASN A 59 6.17 15.71 3.82
C ASN A 59 7.13 16.15 2.72
N LYS A 60 7.49 15.26 1.79
CA LYS A 60 8.39 15.57 0.67
C LYS A 60 7.71 16.36 -0.46
N LEU A 61 6.41 16.14 -0.69
CA LEU A 61 5.62 16.89 -1.67
C LEU A 61 5.26 18.30 -1.20
N GLY A 62 5.24 18.54 0.11
CA GLY A 62 4.75 19.80 0.69
C GLY A 62 3.22 19.96 0.55
N ARG A 63 2.51 18.87 0.25
CA ARG A 63 1.04 18.83 0.14
C ARG A 63 0.52 17.46 0.54
N LYS A 64 -0.79 17.39 0.81
CA LYS A 64 -1.49 16.12 1.00
C LYS A 64 -1.61 15.34 -0.31
N MET A 65 -1.59 14.02 -0.20
CA MET A 65 -1.93 13.14 -1.31
C MET A 65 -3.41 13.30 -1.64
N THR A 66 -3.74 13.27 -2.92
CA THR A 66 -5.12 13.28 -3.39
C THR A 66 -5.78 11.93 -3.11
N LYS A 67 -7.11 11.90 -3.07
CA LYS A 67 -7.86 10.64 -2.95
C LYS A 67 -7.47 9.64 -4.04
N LYS A 68 -7.22 10.11 -5.26
CA LYS A 68 -6.80 9.28 -6.39
C LYS A 68 -5.43 8.66 -6.13
N GLU A 69 -4.45 9.48 -5.71
CA GLU A 69 -3.10 9.00 -5.37
C GLU A 69 -3.11 7.98 -4.22
N ILE A 70 -3.98 8.18 -3.23
CA ILE A 70 -4.14 7.23 -2.12
C ILE A 70 -4.70 5.89 -2.61
N LEU A 71 -5.77 5.92 -3.42
CA LEU A 71 -6.48 4.71 -3.85
C LEU A 71 -5.77 3.96 -4.98
N GLU A 72 -5.10 4.68 -5.87
CA GLU A 72 -4.58 4.13 -7.13
C GLU A 72 -3.05 4.15 -7.19
N GLY A 73 -2.39 4.88 -6.31
CA GLY A 73 -0.98 5.22 -6.44
C GLY A 73 -0.76 6.44 -7.34
N PHE A 74 0.51 6.81 -7.51
CA PHE A 74 0.91 7.86 -8.45
C PHE A 74 0.96 7.24 -9.84
N ILE A 75 0.01 7.63 -10.69
CA ILE A 75 -0.03 7.25 -12.10
C ILE A 75 0.90 8.21 -12.85
N GLU A 76 2.00 7.69 -13.39
CA GLU A 76 2.85 8.40 -14.36
C GLU A 76 2.16 8.49 -15.73
#